data_AF-A0A7G1IB64-F1
#
_entry.id   AF-A0A7G1IB64-F1
#
_cell.length_a   1.000
_cell.length_b   1.000
_cell.length_c   1.000
_cell.angle_alpha   90.00
_cell.angle_beta   90.00
_cell.angle_gamma   90.00
#
_symmetry.space_group_name_H-M   'P 1'
#
loop_
_entity.id
_entity.type
_entity.pdbx_description
1 polymer ?
#
loop_
_entity_poly.entity_id
_entity_poly.type
_entity_poly.pdbx_seq_one_letter_code
_entity_poly.pdbx_strand_id
1 'polypeptide(L)'
;MDSRGVLTQRYGSDALDASLLLAVLTRFLPPDDPRVRNTVLAIADELTEEGLVLRYRVHETDDGLSGEEGTFTICSFWLVSALVEIGEVARAKRLCEKLLSYASPLHLYAEEIEPRTGHQLGNFPQAFTHLALINAVVHVIRAEEEADGSGMFQPANAPM
;
A
#
# COMPACT_ATOMS: atom_id res chain seq x y z
N MET A 1 -14.47 -13.24 2.72
CA MET A 1 -13.57 -13.77 1.69
C MET A 1 -14.44 -14.21 0.53
N ASP A 2 -14.08 -13.81 -0.67
CA ASP A 2 -14.79 -14.19 -1.89
C ASP A 2 -14.33 -15.56 -2.42
N SER A 3 -14.85 -15.95 -3.58
CA SER A 3 -14.51 -17.21 -4.25
C SER A 3 -13.05 -17.29 -4.75
N ARG A 4 -12.34 -16.16 -4.84
CA ARG A 4 -10.93 -16.06 -5.29
C ARG A 4 -9.94 -16.20 -4.14
N GLY A 5 -10.41 -16.28 -2.91
CA GLY A 5 -9.56 -16.28 -1.73
C GLY A 5 -9.15 -14.89 -1.26
N VAL A 6 -9.84 -13.84 -1.72
CA VAL A 6 -9.56 -12.44 -1.36
C VAL A 6 -10.40 -12.05 -0.15
N LEU A 7 -9.79 -11.41 0.85
CA LEU A 7 -10.52 -10.83 1.97
C LEU A 7 -11.45 -9.73 1.44
N THR A 8 -12.62 -9.56 2.07
CA THR A 8 -13.66 -8.65 1.59
C THR A 8 -14.05 -7.66 2.67
N GLN A 9 -14.54 -6.48 2.26
CA GLN A 9 -14.88 -5.37 3.15
C GLN A 9 -15.82 -5.78 4.29
N ARG A 10 -16.79 -6.65 3.99
CA ARG A 10 -17.74 -7.21 4.95
C ARG A 10 -18.18 -8.61 4.55
N TYR A 11 -18.74 -9.35 5.51
CA TYR A 11 -19.33 -10.66 5.24
C TYR A 11 -20.46 -10.58 4.21
N GLY A 12 -20.48 -11.52 3.27
CA GLY A 12 -21.50 -11.62 2.22
C GLY A 12 -21.32 -10.61 1.07
N SER A 13 -20.23 -9.86 1.04
CA SER A 13 -19.85 -8.98 -0.08
C SER A 13 -18.55 -9.46 -0.72
N ASP A 14 -18.37 -9.15 -2.00
CA ASP A 14 -17.12 -9.30 -2.77
C ASP A 14 -16.35 -7.97 -2.89
N ALA A 15 -16.87 -6.88 -2.34
CA ALA A 15 -16.24 -5.55 -2.38
C ALA A 15 -14.91 -5.52 -1.64
N LEU A 16 -13.93 -4.83 -2.22
CA LEU A 16 -12.61 -4.59 -1.63
C LEU A 16 -12.60 -3.37 -0.71
N ASP A 17 -11.70 -3.38 0.26
CA ASP A 17 -11.41 -2.23 1.11
C ASP A 17 -9.90 -2.18 1.39
N ALA A 18 -9.30 -1.00 1.24
CA ALA A 18 -7.87 -0.81 1.43
C ALA A 18 -7.41 -1.09 2.87
N SER A 19 -8.30 -1.03 3.86
CA SER A 19 -7.98 -1.41 5.24
C SER A 19 -7.56 -2.88 5.37
N LEU A 20 -7.92 -3.74 4.41
CA LEU A 20 -7.50 -5.14 4.40
C LEU A 20 -5.99 -5.32 4.17
N LEU A 21 -5.29 -4.30 3.64
CA LEU A 21 -3.83 -4.27 3.60
C LEU A 21 -3.22 -4.33 5.01
N LEU A 22 -3.94 -3.85 6.03
CA LEU A 22 -3.49 -3.94 7.42
C LEU A 22 -3.38 -5.38 7.92
N ALA A 23 -4.02 -6.36 7.28
CA ALA A 23 -3.93 -7.77 7.69
C ALA A 23 -2.48 -8.27 7.70
N VAL A 24 -1.68 -7.91 6.69
CA VAL A 24 -0.26 -8.28 6.65
C VAL A 24 0.61 -7.35 7.52
N LEU A 25 0.30 -6.06 7.51
CA LEU A 25 1.08 -5.04 8.24
C LEU A 25 0.94 -5.18 9.77
N THR A 26 -0.17 -5.74 10.25
CA THR A 26 -0.41 -6.02 11.68
C THR A 26 -0.14 -7.47 12.07
N ARG A 27 0.37 -8.29 11.13
CA ARG A 27 0.65 -9.73 11.35
C ARG A 27 -0.58 -10.54 11.74
N PHE A 28 -1.77 -10.11 11.32
CA PHE A 28 -2.99 -10.90 11.50
C PHE A 28 -2.90 -12.24 10.76
N LEU A 29 -2.25 -12.25 9.59
CA LEU A 29 -1.87 -13.44 8.83
C LEU A 29 -0.42 -13.28 8.34
N PRO A 30 0.31 -14.40 8.12
CA PRO A 30 1.68 -14.33 7.63
C PRO A 30 1.71 -13.86 6.15
N PRO A 31 2.82 -13.24 5.70
CA PRO A 31 2.92 -12.66 4.36
C PRO A 31 2.82 -13.67 3.21
N ASP A 32 3.15 -14.93 3.46
CA ASP A 32 3.04 -16.04 2.50
C ASP A 32 1.66 -16.71 2.49
N ASP A 33 0.73 -16.27 3.35
CA ASP A 33 -0.65 -16.76 3.31
C ASP A 33 -1.30 -16.40 1.96
N PRO A 34 -1.84 -17.38 1.22
CA PRO A 34 -2.46 -17.11 -0.09
C PRO A 34 -3.57 -16.05 -0.02
N ARG A 35 -4.30 -15.96 1.10
CA ARG A 35 -5.36 -14.96 1.27
C ARG A 35 -4.79 -13.56 1.38
N VAL A 36 -3.67 -13.40 2.09
CA VAL A 36 -2.95 -12.12 2.17
C VAL A 36 -2.45 -11.73 0.79
N ARG A 37 -1.70 -12.62 0.13
CA ARG A 37 -1.13 -12.36 -1.19
C ARG A 37 -2.21 -11.99 -2.21
N ASN A 38 -3.29 -12.78 -2.28
CA ASN A 38 -4.39 -12.51 -3.19
C ASN A 38 -5.08 -11.18 -2.89
N THR A 39 -5.25 -10.84 -1.62
CA THR A 39 -5.88 -9.56 -1.22
C THR A 39 -5.03 -8.36 -1.58
N VAL A 40 -3.71 -8.41 -1.33
CA VAL A 40 -2.80 -7.31 -1.69
C VAL A 40 -2.77 -7.10 -3.20
N LEU A 41 -2.71 -8.19 -3.98
CA LEU A 41 -2.72 -8.10 -5.44
C LEU A 41 -4.07 -7.60 -5.97
N ALA A 42 -5.18 -8.09 -5.44
CA ALA A 42 -6.51 -7.61 -5.82
C ALA A 42 -6.68 -6.10 -5.55
N ILE A 43 -6.22 -5.61 -4.40
CA ILE A 43 -6.26 -4.16 -4.10
C ILE A 43 -5.36 -3.39 -5.07
N ALA A 44 -4.15 -3.90 -5.34
CA ALA A 44 -3.22 -3.24 -6.26
C ALA A 44 -3.77 -3.12 -7.70
N ASP A 45 -4.50 -4.13 -8.15
CA ASP A 45 -4.95 -4.26 -9.53
C ASP A 45 -6.37 -3.73 -9.74
N GLU A 46 -7.23 -3.80 -8.72
CA GLU A 46 -8.68 -3.55 -8.84
C GLU A 46 -9.16 -2.36 -7.99
N LEU A 47 -8.41 -1.87 -7.00
CA LEU A 47 -8.82 -0.79 -6.10
C LEU A 47 -7.94 0.48 -6.25
N THR A 48 -7.55 0.78 -7.48
CA THR A 48 -6.73 1.96 -7.79
C THR A 48 -7.33 2.84 -8.89
N GLU A 49 -6.98 4.13 -8.87
CA GLU A 49 -7.18 5.09 -9.95
C GLU A 49 -5.85 5.83 -10.20
N GLU A 50 -5.38 5.85 -11.45
CA GLU A 50 -4.05 6.33 -11.80
C GLU A 50 -2.94 5.74 -10.89
N GLY A 51 -3.10 4.48 -10.45
CA GLY A 51 -2.14 3.81 -9.56
C GLY A 51 -2.11 4.32 -8.11
N LEU A 52 -3.04 5.20 -7.72
CA LEU A 52 -3.29 5.58 -6.33
C LEU A 52 -4.48 4.79 -5.79
N VAL A 53 -4.42 4.41 -4.52
CA VAL A 53 -5.38 3.48 -3.91
C VAL A 53 -6.63 4.22 -3.43
N LEU A 54 -7.79 3.73 -3.85
CA LEU A 54 -9.09 4.13 -3.30
C LEU A 54 -9.32 3.41 -1.98
N ARG A 55 -10.05 4.02 -1.04
CA ARG A 55 -10.39 3.34 0.21
C ARG A 55 -11.34 2.16 -0.05
N TYR A 56 -12.39 2.39 -0.82
CA TYR A 56 -13.33 1.41 -1.38
C TYR A 56 -13.98 2.02 -2.62
N ARG A 57 -14.71 1.24 -3.41
CA ARG A 57 -15.53 1.76 -4.52
C ARG A 57 -16.89 2.18 -3.98
N VAL A 58 -17.21 3.47 -4.03
CA VAL A 58 -18.48 4.04 -3.52
C VAL A 58 -19.70 3.34 -4.12
N HIS A 59 -19.66 2.89 -5.38
CA HIS A 59 -20.77 2.17 -6.01
C HIS A 59 -20.98 0.74 -5.51
N GLU A 60 -20.01 0.17 -4.79
CA GLU A 60 -20.04 -1.19 -4.23
C GLU A 60 -20.29 -1.19 -2.71
N THR A 61 -20.29 0.00 -2.10
CA THR A 61 -20.44 0.20 -0.66
C THR A 61 -21.68 1.04 -0.35
N ASP A 62 -22.55 0.52 0.51
CA ASP A 62 -23.76 1.21 0.97
C ASP A 62 -23.52 1.75 2.38
N ASP A 63 -22.73 2.83 2.49
CA ASP A 63 -22.39 3.51 3.75
C ASP A 63 -23.02 4.91 3.86
N GLY A 64 -23.83 5.31 2.87
CA GLY A 64 -24.52 6.59 2.83
C GLY A 64 -23.68 7.76 2.31
N LEU A 65 -22.45 7.52 1.83
CA LEU A 65 -21.63 8.53 1.16
C LEU A 65 -21.93 8.59 -0.34
N SER A 66 -21.88 9.80 -0.91
CA SER A 66 -22.13 10.05 -2.34
C SER A 66 -21.07 11.01 -2.90
N GLY A 67 -20.52 10.69 -4.07
CA GLY A 67 -19.49 11.49 -4.73
C GLY A 67 -18.37 10.64 -5.32
N GLU A 68 -17.40 11.29 -5.97
CA GLU A 68 -16.09 10.69 -6.22
C GLU A 68 -15.21 11.00 -5.01
N GLU A 69 -14.89 9.98 -4.20
CA GLU A 69 -13.93 10.14 -3.10
C GLU A 69 -12.51 10.16 -3.69
N GLY A 70 -11.67 11.11 -3.25
CA GLY A 70 -10.28 11.16 -3.69
C GLY A 70 -9.53 9.89 -3.29
N THR A 71 -8.37 9.65 -3.90
CA THR A 71 -7.54 8.53 -3.47
C THR A 71 -6.94 8.83 -2.11
N PHE A 72 -7.10 7.91 -1.16
CA PHE A 72 -6.60 8.10 0.20
C PHE A 72 -5.10 7.83 0.22
N THR A 73 -4.31 8.88 0.47
CA THR A 73 -2.84 8.83 0.33
C THR A 73 -2.23 7.77 1.24
N ILE A 74 -2.77 7.63 2.45
CA ILE A 74 -2.36 6.61 3.42
C ILE A 74 -2.49 5.19 2.88
N CYS A 75 -3.57 4.90 2.14
CA CYS A 75 -3.83 3.57 1.58
C CYS A 75 -2.79 3.20 0.52
N SER A 76 -2.33 4.19 -0.25
CA SER A 76 -1.27 3.98 -1.25
C SER A 76 0.07 3.64 -0.58
N PHE A 77 0.41 4.29 0.53
CA PHE A 77 1.60 3.95 1.31
C PHE A 77 1.48 2.60 2.03
N TRP A 78 0.29 2.23 2.50
CA TRP A 78 0.05 0.86 2.99
C TRP A 78 0.27 -0.17 1.90
N LEU A 79 -0.17 0.11 0.66
CA LEU A 79 0.04 -0.81 -0.46
C LEU A 79 1.51 -1.01 -0.77
N VAL A 80 2.34 0.05 -0.72
CA VAL A 80 3.80 -0.09 -0.84
C VAL A 80 4.34 -1.07 0.20
N SER A 81 3.98 -0.87 1.47
CA SER A 81 4.46 -1.73 2.56
C SER A 81 4.00 -3.18 2.37
N ALA A 82 2.72 -3.36 2.02
CA ALA A 82 2.13 -4.69 1.82
C ALA A 82 2.72 -5.42 0.61
N LEU A 83 3.04 -4.70 -0.48
CA LEU A 83 3.73 -5.26 -1.64
C LEU A 83 5.13 -5.76 -1.27
N VAL A 84 5.89 -5.00 -0.46
CA VAL A 84 7.19 -5.47 0.06
C VAL A 84 7.01 -6.76 0.86
N GLU A 85 6.04 -6.78 1.78
CA GLU A 85 5.78 -7.94 2.64
C GLU A 85 5.48 -9.21 1.85
N ILE A 86 4.74 -9.12 0.74
CA ILE A 86 4.45 -10.28 -0.12
C ILE A 86 5.54 -10.55 -1.17
N GLY A 87 6.69 -9.87 -1.11
CA GLY A 87 7.83 -10.06 -2.02
C GLY A 87 7.73 -9.34 -3.37
N GLU A 88 6.72 -8.49 -3.58
CA GLU A 88 6.53 -7.69 -4.80
C GLU A 88 7.36 -6.38 -4.77
N VAL A 89 8.64 -6.49 -4.39
CA VAL A 89 9.52 -5.35 -4.08
C VAL A 89 9.65 -4.37 -5.25
N ALA A 90 9.77 -4.87 -6.48
CA ALA A 90 9.88 -4.02 -7.66
C ALA A 90 8.60 -3.19 -7.92
N ARG A 91 7.41 -3.75 -7.64
CA ARG A 91 6.14 -3.01 -7.72
C ARG A 91 6.06 -1.97 -6.60
N ALA A 92 6.43 -2.37 -5.38
CA ALA A 92 6.45 -1.50 -4.22
C ALA A 92 7.33 -0.27 -4.46
N LYS A 93 8.54 -0.46 -4.99
CA LYS A 93 9.49 0.62 -5.29
C LYS A 93 8.91 1.62 -6.28
N ARG A 94 8.37 1.16 -7.42
CA ARG A 94 7.77 2.05 -8.42
C ARG A 94 6.61 2.87 -7.85
N LEU A 95 5.76 2.23 -7.04
CA LEU A 95 4.67 2.93 -6.37
C LEU A 95 5.20 3.94 -5.33
N CYS A 96 6.22 3.56 -4.56
CA CYS A 96 6.86 4.45 -3.59
C CYS A 96 7.45 5.69 -4.26
N GLU A 97 8.21 5.53 -5.35
CA GLU A 97 8.78 6.62 -6.14
C GLU A 97 7.69 7.55 -6.69
N LYS A 98 6.61 6.98 -7.22
CA LYS A 98 5.44 7.74 -7.67
C LYS A 98 4.84 8.54 -6.53
N LEU A 99 4.60 7.94 -5.36
CA LEU A 99 4.04 8.64 -4.20
C LEU A 99 4.96 9.77 -3.72
N LEU A 100 6.26 9.53 -3.68
CA LEU A 100 7.25 10.54 -3.32
C LEU A 100 7.24 11.76 -4.24
N SER A 101 6.87 11.58 -5.51
CA SER A 101 6.76 12.68 -6.48
C SER A 101 5.61 13.65 -6.21
N TYR A 102 4.58 13.24 -5.44
CA TYR A 102 3.44 14.09 -5.10
C TYR A 102 3.68 14.99 -3.88
N ALA A 103 4.84 14.89 -3.23
CA ALA A 103 5.15 15.71 -2.07
C ALA A 103 4.99 17.21 -2.41
N SER A 104 4.38 17.97 -1.50
CA SER A 104 4.38 19.43 -1.62
C SER A 104 5.80 20.00 -1.58
N PRO A 105 6.01 21.30 -1.90
CA PRO A 105 7.32 21.94 -1.77
C PRO A 105 7.93 21.88 -0.36
N LEU A 106 7.11 21.63 0.67
CA LEU A 106 7.54 21.43 2.05
C LEU A 106 7.76 19.95 2.42
N HIS A 107 7.66 19.06 1.43
CA HIS A 107 7.71 17.60 1.57
C HIS A 107 6.60 17.03 2.46
N LEU A 108 5.46 17.74 2.50
CA LEU A 108 4.27 17.35 3.25
C LEU A 108 3.17 16.81 2.32
N TYR A 109 2.33 15.94 2.88
CA TYR A 109 1.19 15.31 2.22
C TYR A 109 -0.14 15.62 2.92
N ALA A 110 -1.20 15.66 2.14
CA ALA A 110 -2.57 15.71 2.63
C ALA A 110 -3.11 14.31 2.93
N GLU A 111 -4.37 14.28 3.33
CA GLU A 111 -5.18 13.07 3.47
C GLU A 111 -5.40 12.39 2.11
N GLU A 112 -5.77 13.18 1.11
CA GLU A 112 -6.11 12.71 -0.21
C GLU A 112 -5.24 13.35 -1.29
N ILE A 113 -5.02 12.61 -2.37
CA ILE A 113 -4.46 13.13 -3.61
C ILE A 113 -5.49 12.91 -4.71
N GLU A 114 -5.79 13.97 -5.46
CA GLU A 114 -6.60 13.83 -6.66
C GLU A 114 -5.75 13.11 -7.74
N PRO A 115 -6.22 11.97 -8.26
CA PRO A 115 -5.37 11.06 -9.04
C PRO A 115 -4.88 11.63 -10.38
N ARG A 116 -5.61 12.54 -11.01
CA ARG A 116 -5.31 13.04 -12.36
C ARG A 116 -4.42 14.29 -12.36
N THR A 117 -4.55 15.12 -11.34
CA THR A 117 -3.92 16.43 -11.19
C THR A 117 -2.82 16.42 -10.14
N GLY A 118 -2.85 15.46 -9.20
CA GLY A 118 -1.94 15.43 -8.06
C GLY A 118 -2.25 16.46 -6.99
N HIS A 119 -3.41 17.11 -7.04
CA HIS A 119 -3.80 18.10 -6.04
C HIS A 119 -3.95 17.47 -4.66
N GLN A 120 -3.42 18.16 -3.65
CA GLN A 120 -3.52 17.80 -2.25
C GLN A 120 -4.91 18.20 -1.74
N LEU A 121 -5.70 17.23 -1.26
CA LEU A 121 -7.08 17.40 -0.83
C LEU A 121 -7.28 17.00 0.64
N GLY A 122 -8.30 17.57 1.27
CA GLY A 122 -8.65 17.26 2.66
C GLY A 122 -7.67 17.85 3.66
N ASN A 123 -7.45 17.13 4.76
CA ASN A 123 -6.59 17.58 5.86
C ASN A 123 -5.13 17.74 5.39
N PHE A 124 -4.50 18.89 5.67
CA PHE A 124 -3.11 19.15 5.32
C PHE A 124 -2.37 19.96 6.41
N PRO A 125 -1.19 19.51 6.89
CA PRO A 125 -0.58 18.20 6.64
C PRO A 125 -1.30 17.08 7.41
N GLN A 126 -1.42 15.89 6.82
CA GLN A 126 -2.11 14.77 7.49
C GLN A 126 -1.13 13.82 8.18
N ALA A 127 -1.19 13.75 9.52
CA ALA A 127 -0.20 13.01 10.31
C ALA A 127 -0.16 11.51 9.99
N PHE A 128 -1.32 10.88 9.80
CA PHE A 128 -1.38 9.44 9.49
C PHE A 128 -0.78 9.10 8.12
N THR A 129 -0.95 9.98 7.12
CA THR A 129 -0.28 9.83 5.82
C THR A 129 1.23 9.79 5.98
N HIS A 130 1.80 10.67 6.81
CA HIS A 130 3.24 10.72 7.05
C HIS A 130 3.73 9.49 7.84
N LEU A 131 2.94 8.97 8.77
CA LEU A 131 3.26 7.70 9.44
C LEU A 131 3.34 6.53 8.46
N ALA A 132 2.37 6.43 7.54
CA ALA A 132 2.38 5.40 6.51
C ALA A 132 3.54 5.58 5.52
N LEU A 133 3.87 6.82 5.14
CA LEU A 133 5.04 7.14 4.32
C LEU A 133 6.33 6.63 4.96
N ILE A 134 6.57 6.94 6.24
CA ILE A 134 7.78 6.49 6.94
C ILE A 134 7.87 4.96 6.92
N ASN A 135 6.77 4.28 7.23
CA ASN A 135 6.73 2.82 7.19
C ASN A 135 7.03 2.28 5.80
N ALA A 136 6.39 2.82 4.75
CA ALA A 136 6.58 2.38 3.37
C ALA A 136 8.03 2.51 2.91
N VAL A 137 8.66 3.67 3.17
CA VAL A 137 10.06 3.91 2.81
C VAL A 137 10.99 2.97 3.56
N VAL A 138 10.75 2.72 4.86
CA VAL A 138 11.55 1.76 5.64
C VAL A 138 11.43 0.34 5.11
N HIS A 139 10.24 -0.11 4.67
CA HIS A 139 10.07 -1.42 4.05
C HIS A 139 10.87 -1.52 2.75
N VAL A 140 10.80 -0.51 1.88
CA VAL A 140 11.53 -0.50 0.61
C VAL A 140 13.04 -0.53 0.85
N ILE A 141 13.57 0.34 1.72
CA ILE A 141 15.01 0.40 2.04
C ILE A 141 15.52 -0.96 2.51
N ARG A 142 14.82 -1.60 3.47
CA ARG A 142 15.23 -2.91 3.98
C ARG A 142 15.22 -3.98 2.91
N ALA A 143 14.20 -4.00 2.05
CA ALA A 143 14.11 -4.97 0.96
C ALA A 143 15.24 -4.77 -0.08
N GLU A 144 15.67 -3.54 -0.32
CA GLU A 144 16.83 -3.25 -1.18
C GLU A 144 18.15 -3.68 -0.52
N GLU A 145 18.34 -3.41 0.77
CA GLU A 145 19.54 -3.84 1.52
C GLU A 145 19.71 -5.36 1.55
N GLU A 146 18.59 -6.09 1.70
CA GLU A 146 18.54 -7.55 1.64
C GLU A 146 18.89 -8.09 0.25
N ALA A 147 18.39 -7.44 -0.81
CA ALA A 147 18.67 -7.81 -2.20
C ALA A 147 20.13 -7.57 -2.60
N ASP A 148 20.74 -6.48 -2.10
CA ASP A 148 22.12 -6.11 -2.40
C ASP A 148 23.16 -6.95 -1.64
N GLY A 149 22.73 -7.81 -0.70
CA GLY A 149 23.61 -8.71 0.05
C GLY A 149 24.60 -7.98 0.98
N SER A 150 24.42 -6.68 1.18
CA SER A 150 25.32 -5.80 1.95
C SER A 150 25.46 -6.17 3.43
N GLY A 151 24.61 -7.08 3.93
CA GLY A 151 24.67 -7.65 5.28
C GLY A 151 25.39 -9.01 5.40
N MET A 152 25.80 -9.66 4.30
CA MET A 152 26.55 -10.92 4.39
C MET A 152 28.05 -10.65 4.50
N PHE A 153 28.57 -10.68 5.73
CA PHE A 153 30.01 -10.80 5.95
C PHE A 153 30.49 -12.14 5.38
N GLN A 154 31.25 -12.11 4.28
CA GLN A 154 32.03 -13.26 3.83
C GLN A 154 33.42 -13.21 4.50
N PRO A 155 33.70 -14.07 5.48
CA PRO A 155 35.05 -14.20 6.02
C PRO A 155 36.00 -14.68 4.91
N ALA A 156 37.22 -14.13 4.88
CA ALA A 156 38.26 -14.47 3.90
C ALA A 156 38.65 -15.97 3.87
N ASN A 157 38.17 -16.77 4.83
CA ASN A 157 38.46 -18.20 4.96
C ASN A 157 37.23 -19.10 4.70
N ALA A 158 36.17 -18.60 4.06
CA ALA A 158 35.04 -19.45 3.70
C ALA A 158 35.51 -20.54 2.70
N PRO A 159 35.25 -21.84 2.97
CA PRO A 159 35.64 -22.91 2.06
C PRO A 159 34.88 -22.78 0.73
N MET A 160 35.59 -22.99 -0.39
CA MET A 160 35.00 -23.04 -1.73
C MET A 160 34.02 -24.21 -1.89
#